data_AF-A0A292QU97-F1
#
_entry.id   AF-A0A292QU97-F1
#
_cell.length_a   1.000
_cell.length_b   1.000
_cell.length_c   1.000
_cell.angle_alpha   90.00
_cell.angle_beta   90.00
_cell.angle_gamma   90.00
#
_symmetry.space_group_name_H-M   'P 1'
#
loop_
_entity.id
_entity.type
_entity.pdbx_description
1 polymer ?
#
loop_
_entity_poly.entity_id
_entity_poly.type
_entity_poly.pdbx_seq_one_letter_code
_entity_poly.pdbx_strand_id
1 'polypeptide(L)'
;MKNKPIVQEKSSEKVAKFLEKNSLHKKDFAEMIGVTLSYVYNLIDNSIPFSTRSTTIERIATVMEIEPEEFEEYKIPQEPSLIDDAVEFFKSVMKEKGMSVITFLKSFPRKKRLDIVDMLRGTLPIPIDFKELAMIAQVLDLNKDDIYSMWEKRMKQVLEMNGMNIYSNAALVNSMFDCAKKYIHLK
;
A
#
# COMPACT_ATOMS: atom_id res chain seq x y z
N MET A 1 14.00 33.18 26.25
CA MET A 1 13.60 31.77 26.44
C MET A 1 14.64 30.89 25.77
N LYS A 2 15.30 29.97 26.50
CA LYS A 2 16.27 29.05 25.89
C LYS A 2 15.48 28.06 25.03
N ASN A 3 15.65 28.11 23.71
CA ASN A 3 15.16 27.08 22.80
C ASN A 3 15.73 25.75 23.28
N LYS A 4 14.87 24.89 23.86
CA LYS A 4 15.23 23.50 24.06
C LYS A 4 15.51 22.95 22.65
N PRO A 5 16.65 22.29 22.41
CA PRO A 5 16.84 21.53 21.19
C PRO A 5 15.66 20.59 21.07
N ILE A 6 14.94 20.63 19.96
CA ILE A 6 13.99 19.57 19.61
C ILE A 6 14.91 18.36 19.42
N VAL A 7 14.96 17.47 20.40
CA VAL A 7 15.69 16.20 20.27
C VAL A 7 14.89 15.41 19.25
N GLN A 8 15.34 15.43 18.00
CA GLN A 8 14.75 14.65 16.94
C GLN A 8 15.00 13.18 17.29
N GLU A 9 13.90 12.44 17.46
CA GLU A 9 13.96 11.02 17.79
C GLU A 9 14.65 10.26 16.65
N LYS A 10 15.62 9.40 16.98
CA LYS A 10 16.31 8.58 15.98
C LYS A 10 15.33 7.65 15.28
N SER A 11 15.51 7.44 13.97
CA SER A 11 14.70 6.53 13.16
C SER A 11 14.57 5.12 13.75
N SER A 12 15.64 4.58 14.32
CA SER A 12 15.64 3.29 15.01
C SER A 12 14.77 3.25 16.26
N GLU A 13 14.80 4.31 17.07
CA GLU A 13 13.94 4.46 18.25
C GLU A 13 12.47 4.60 17.86
N LYS A 14 12.20 5.34 16.78
CA LYS A 14 10.85 5.53 16.23
C LYS A 14 10.24 4.18 15.84
N VAL A 15 10.97 3.35 15.10
CA VAL A 15 10.52 1.99 14.73
C VAL A 15 10.36 1.11 15.97
N ALA A 16 11.32 1.13 16.90
CA ALA A 16 11.26 0.32 18.12
C ALA A 16 10.00 0.61 18.96
N LYS A 17 9.73 1.90 19.22
CA LYS A 17 8.54 2.34 19.97
C LYS A 17 7.25 2.00 19.23
N PHE A 18 7.23 2.11 17.90
CA PHE A 18 6.08 1.71 17.11
C PHE A 18 5.77 0.21 17.26
N LEU A 19 6.79 -0.65 17.19
CA LEU A 19 6.61 -2.09 17.36
C LEU A 19 6.09 -2.44 18.76
N GLU A 20 6.64 -1.79 19.79
CA GLU A 20 6.21 -1.98 21.18
C GLU A 20 4.77 -1.52 21.40
N LYS A 21 4.44 -0.28 21.01
CA LYS A 21 3.10 0.32 21.14
C LYS A 21 2.02 -0.53 20.49
N ASN A 22 2.33 -1.15 19.35
CA ASN A 22 1.38 -1.98 18.61
C ASN A 22 1.45 -3.48 18.95
N SER A 23 2.29 -3.87 19.91
CA SER A 23 2.57 -5.29 20.22
C SER A 23 2.88 -6.11 18.96
N LEU A 24 3.60 -5.50 18.00
CA LEU A 24 3.85 -6.08 16.69
C LEU A 24 5.11 -6.93 16.73
N HIS A 25 4.96 -8.23 16.43
CA HIS A 25 6.09 -9.14 16.38
C HIS A 25 7.04 -8.79 15.23
N LYS A 26 8.34 -8.74 15.49
CA LYS A 26 9.39 -8.35 14.52
C LYS A 26 9.34 -9.19 13.24
N LYS A 27 8.99 -10.48 13.33
CA LYS A 27 8.81 -11.35 12.16
C LYS A 27 7.64 -10.92 11.28
N ASP A 28 6.52 -10.53 11.88
CA ASP A 28 5.36 -10.08 11.11
C ASP A 28 5.65 -8.72 10.45
N PHE A 29 6.35 -7.83 11.17
CA PHE A 29 6.82 -6.56 10.60
C PHE A 29 7.79 -6.79 9.43
N ALA A 30 8.74 -7.72 9.57
CA ALA A 30 9.69 -8.09 8.51
C ALA A 30 8.96 -8.54 7.23
N GLU A 31 7.91 -9.37 7.38
CA GLU A 31 7.07 -9.82 6.27
C GLU A 31 6.29 -8.66 5.62
N MET A 32 5.80 -7.69 6.41
CA MET A 32 5.06 -6.52 5.89
C MET A 32 5.95 -5.60 5.05
N ILE A 33 7.20 -5.36 5.47
CA ILE A 33 8.13 -4.46 4.76
C ILE A 33 9.05 -5.19 3.77
N GLY A 34 8.95 -6.52 3.67
CA GLY A 34 9.66 -7.34 2.69
C GLY A 34 11.16 -7.45 2.97
N VAL A 35 11.55 -7.57 4.24
CA VAL A 35 12.96 -7.73 4.66
C VAL A 35 13.14 -8.96 5.55
N THR A 36 14.39 -9.31 5.88
CA THR A 36 14.66 -10.43 6.79
C THR A 36 14.42 -10.04 8.24
N LEU A 37 14.11 -11.03 9.10
CA LEU A 37 13.99 -10.80 10.54
C LEU A 37 15.27 -10.20 11.14
N SER A 38 16.45 -10.67 10.69
CA SER A 38 17.74 -10.11 11.12
C SER A 38 17.87 -8.63 10.77
N TYR A 39 17.34 -8.22 9.62
CA TYR A 39 17.38 -6.82 9.22
C TYR A 39 16.49 -5.95 10.11
N VAL A 40 15.35 -6.47 10.57
CA VAL A 40 14.50 -5.76 11.56
C VAL A 40 15.22 -5.54 12.88
N TYR A 41 16.01 -6.50 13.36
CA TYR A 41 16.84 -6.29 14.56
C TYR A 41 17.86 -5.17 14.36
N ASN A 42 18.46 -5.07 13.17
CA ASN A 42 19.37 -3.98 12.84
C ASN A 42 18.65 -2.62 12.78
N LEU A 43 17.43 -2.58 12.23
CA LEU A 43 16.65 -1.34 12.11
C LEU A 43 16.29 -0.72 13.46
N ILE A 44 16.14 -1.52 14.52
CA ILE A 44 15.78 -1.04 15.87
C ILE A 44 17.00 -0.89 16.79
N ASP A 45 18.20 -1.19 16.30
CA ASP A 45 19.44 -1.06 17.05
C ASP A 45 20.05 0.32 16.82
N ASN A 46 20.07 1.15 17.86
CA ASN A 46 20.63 2.51 17.83
C ASN A 46 22.14 2.57 17.56
N SER A 47 22.86 1.45 17.64
CA SER A 47 24.29 1.35 17.33
C SER A 47 24.58 1.06 15.86
N ILE A 48 23.56 0.66 15.08
CA ILE A 48 23.68 0.33 13.66
C ILE A 48 23.08 1.49 12.84
N PRO A 49 23.75 1.95 11.76
CA PRO A 49 23.16 2.93 10.86
C PRO A 49 21.82 2.45 10.30
N PHE A 50 20.81 3.32 10.33
CA PHE A 50 19.48 3.02 9.79
C PHE A 50 19.51 2.86 8.26
N SER A 51 18.45 2.29 7.69
CA SER A 51 18.33 2.11 6.25
C SER A 51 18.38 3.44 5.51
N THR A 52 19.18 3.52 4.45
CA THR A 52 19.17 4.63 3.48
C THR A 52 18.45 4.26 2.17
N ARG A 53 17.86 3.07 2.10
CA ARG A 53 17.10 2.61 0.93
C ARG A 53 15.68 3.19 0.97
N SER A 54 15.35 4.09 0.04
CA SER A 54 14.03 4.75 -0.03
C SER A 54 12.87 3.75 0.01
N THR A 55 12.93 2.66 -0.76
CA THR A 55 11.87 1.64 -0.79
C THR A 55 11.61 0.99 0.57
N THR A 56 12.66 0.80 1.37
CA THR A 56 12.54 0.23 2.71
C THR A 56 11.91 1.24 3.66
N ILE A 57 12.37 2.50 3.60
CA ILE A 57 11.83 3.60 4.42
C ILE A 57 10.36 3.82 4.10
N GLU A 58 9.98 3.90 2.83
CA GLU A 58 8.58 4.09 2.40
C GLU A 58 7.67 2.96 2.86
N ARG A 59 8.13 1.71 2.78
CA ARG A 59 7.37 0.55 3.30
C ARG A 59 7.21 0.62 4.81
N ILE A 60 8.27 1.00 5.54
CA ILE A 60 8.21 1.22 6.99
C ILE A 60 7.21 2.34 7.31
N ALA A 61 7.33 3.50 6.66
CA ALA A 61 6.47 4.66 6.81
C ALA A 61 4.99 4.31 6.55
N THR A 62 4.73 3.56 5.48
CA THR A 62 3.39 3.07 5.13
C THR A 62 2.79 2.19 6.22
N VAL A 63 3.56 1.22 6.74
CA VAL A 63 3.10 0.34 7.83
C VAL A 63 2.88 1.13 9.12
N MET A 64 3.68 2.18 9.34
CA MET A 64 3.63 3.06 10.49
C MET A 64 2.60 4.18 10.40
N GLU A 65 1.98 4.37 9.22
CA GLU A 65 1.01 5.43 8.95
C GLU A 65 1.60 6.83 9.18
N ILE A 66 2.86 7.01 8.76
CA ILE A 66 3.59 8.30 8.80
C ILE A 66 4.16 8.62 7.42
N GLU A 67 4.56 9.87 7.23
CA GLU A 67 5.22 10.31 5.99
C GLU A 67 6.67 9.79 5.93
N PRO A 68 7.20 9.36 4.77
CA PRO A 68 8.59 8.94 4.64
C PRO A 68 9.61 10.00 5.08
N GLU A 69 9.31 11.28 4.90
CA GLU A 69 10.12 12.44 5.30
C GLU A 69 10.33 12.56 6.82
N GLU A 70 9.54 11.82 7.59
CA GLU A 70 9.76 11.68 9.03
C GLU A 70 11.01 10.87 9.38
N PHE A 71 11.64 10.21 8.41
CA PHE A 71 12.93 9.54 8.55
C PHE A 71 14.05 10.43 7.98
N GLU A 72 15.05 10.71 8.80
CA GLU A 72 16.18 11.58 8.41
C GLU A 72 16.98 11.02 7.22
N GLU A 73 16.97 9.68 7.07
CA GLU A 73 17.66 8.98 6.01
C GLU A 73 16.88 8.99 4.68
N TYR A 74 15.63 9.46 4.68
CA TYR A 74 14.80 9.47 3.48
C TYR A 74 15.30 10.47 2.46
N LYS A 75 15.38 10.01 1.20
CA LYS A 75 15.71 10.85 0.06
C LYS A 75 14.46 11.08 -0.74
N ILE A 76 14.00 12.32 -0.75
CA ILE A 76 12.84 12.77 -1.52
C ILE A 76 13.06 12.43 -3.01
N PRO A 77 12.15 11.67 -3.64
CA PRO A 77 12.21 11.39 -5.07
C PRO A 77 12.17 12.69 -5.88
N GLN A 78 12.95 12.75 -6.96
CA GLN A 78 12.95 13.92 -7.85
C GLN A 78 11.70 13.96 -8.74
N GLU A 79 11.09 12.80 -9.00
CA GLU A 79 9.89 12.67 -9.79
C GLU A 79 8.67 12.43 -8.87
N PRO A 80 7.58 13.19 -9.03
CA PRO A 80 6.35 12.92 -8.29
C PRO A 80 5.77 11.57 -8.70
N SER A 81 5.35 10.78 -7.72
CA SER A 81 4.62 9.54 -7.97
C SER A 81 3.16 9.86 -8.29
N LEU A 82 2.64 9.26 -9.35
CA LEU A 82 1.21 9.34 -9.66
C LEU A 82 0.50 8.24 -8.88
N ILE A 83 -0.24 8.62 -7.84
CA ILE A 83 -1.01 7.67 -7.04
C ILE A 83 -2.34 7.38 -7.73
N ASP A 84 -2.69 6.10 -7.81
CA ASP A 84 -3.97 5.63 -8.34
C ASP A 84 -5.13 6.11 -7.45
N ASP A 85 -6.11 6.80 -8.03
CA ASP A 85 -7.32 7.30 -7.33
C ASP A 85 -8.00 6.21 -6.48
N ALA A 86 -7.98 4.96 -6.95
CA ALA A 86 -8.59 3.84 -6.24
C ALA A 86 -7.82 3.49 -4.95
N VAL A 87 -6.50 3.68 -4.93
CA VAL A 87 -5.69 3.48 -3.73
C VAL A 87 -5.99 4.56 -2.70
N GLU A 88 -6.11 5.82 -3.12
CA GLU A 88 -6.50 6.92 -2.22
C GLU A 88 -7.90 6.71 -1.66
N PHE A 89 -8.84 6.21 -2.47
CA PHE A 89 -10.16 5.78 -1.98
C PHE A 89 -10.07 4.67 -0.93
N PHE A 90 -9.23 3.64 -1.12
CA PHE A 90 -9.06 2.61 -0.10
C PHE A 90 -8.50 3.17 1.21
N LYS A 91 -7.53 4.08 1.15
CA LYS A 91 -7.01 4.78 2.33
C LYS A 91 -8.08 5.60 3.04
N SER A 92 -8.94 6.31 2.30
CA SER A 92 -10.02 7.10 2.90
C SER A 92 -11.02 6.21 3.61
N VAL A 93 -11.41 5.08 3.01
CA VAL A 93 -12.31 4.09 3.62
C VAL A 93 -11.70 3.47 4.88
N MET A 94 -10.40 3.12 4.86
CA MET A 94 -9.70 2.63 6.04
C MET A 94 -9.75 3.65 7.19
N LYS A 95 -9.49 4.94 6.87
CA LYS A 95 -9.55 6.04 7.84
C LYS A 95 -10.95 6.25 8.40
N GLU A 96 -11.98 6.24 7.57
CA GLU A 96 -13.39 6.35 7.99
C GLU A 96 -13.80 5.20 8.93
N LYS A 97 -13.26 4.00 8.70
CA LYS A 97 -13.49 2.82 9.55
C LYS A 97 -12.58 2.75 10.78
N GLY A 98 -11.66 3.71 10.96
CA GLY A 98 -10.65 3.66 12.02
C GLY A 98 -9.73 2.44 11.95
N MET A 99 -9.55 1.87 10.76
CA MET A 99 -8.74 0.69 10.52
C MET A 99 -7.28 1.08 10.26
N SER A 100 -6.37 0.65 11.12
CA SER A 100 -4.94 0.85 10.90
C SER A 100 -4.39 -0.03 9.77
N VAL A 101 -3.32 0.41 9.12
CA VAL A 101 -2.60 -0.38 8.11
C VAL A 101 -2.18 -1.75 8.65
N ILE A 102 -1.71 -1.85 9.91
CA ILE A 102 -1.38 -3.15 10.53
C ILE A 102 -2.60 -4.09 10.53
N THR A 103 -3.76 -3.58 10.94
CA THR A 103 -5.00 -4.36 11.04
C THR A 103 -5.46 -4.80 9.66
N PHE A 104 -5.42 -3.88 8.70
CA PHE A 104 -5.72 -4.18 7.30
C PHE A 104 -4.80 -5.28 6.75
N LEU A 105 -3.48 -5.13 6.87
CA LEU A 105 -2.50 -6.12 6.39
C LEU A 105 -2.66 -7.50 7.05
N LYS A 106 -3.02 -7.55 8.34
CA LYS A 106 -3.25 -8.81 9.05
C LYS A 106 -4.44 -9.60 8.51
N SER A 107 -5.37 -8.95 7.80
CA SER A 107 -6.52 -9.59 7.14
C SER A 107 -6.13 -10.38 5.88
N PHE A 108 -4.90 -10.21 5.38
CA PHE A 108 -4.40 -10.90 4.20
C PHE A 108 -3.40 -12.01 4.55
N PRO A 109 -3.26 -13.05 3.69
CA PRO A 109 -2.19 -14.03 3.80
C PRO A 109 -0.82 -13.36 3.82
N ARG A 110 0.10 -13.87 4.65
CA ARG A 110 1.46 -13.31 4.83
C ARG A 110 2.17 -12.96 3.52
N LYS A 111 2.12 -13.89 2.55
CA LYS A 111 2.74 -13.74 1.21
C LYS A 111 2.21 -12.59 0.35
N LYS A 112 1.04 -12.02 0.69
CA LYS A 112 0.40 -10.91 -0.03
C LYS A 112 0.61 -9.55 0.64
N ARG A 113 1.04 -9.52 1.90
CA ARG A 113 1.12 -8.28 2.68
C ARG A 113 2.07 -7.27 2.06
N LEU A 114 3.20 -7.72 1.52
CA LEU A 114 4.15 -6.85 0.84
C LEU A 114 3.53 -6.17 -0.39
N ASP A 115 2.83 -6.92 -1.23
CA ASP A 115 2.14 -6.38 -2.41
C ASP A 115 1.08 -5.34 -2.00
N ILE A 116 0.35 -5.59 -0.90
CA ILE A 116 -0.62 -4.64 -0.36
C ILE A 116 0.07 -3.38 0.19
N VAL A 117 1.22 -3.48 0.86
CA VAL A 117 2.01 -2.32 1.28
C VAL A 117 2.50 -1.54 0.06
N ASP A 118 3.02 -2.23 -0.95
CA ASP A 118 3.49 -1.61 -2.19
C ASP A 118 2.35 -0.92 -2.96
N MET A 119 1.13 -1.46 -2.88
CA MET A 119 -0.10 -0.81 -3.38
C MET A 119 -0.43 0.45 -2.56
N LEU A 120 -0.51 0.35 -1.23
CA LEU A 120 -0.86 1.48 -0.37
C LEU A 120 0.14 2.64 -0.48
N ARG A 121 1.43 2.37 -0.68
CA ARG A 121 2.43 3.43 -0.91
C ARG A 121 2.40 4.00 -2.34
N GLY A 122 1.50 3.53 -3.20
CA GLY A 122 1.32 4.04 -4.56
C GLY A 122 2.33 3.53 -5.59
N THR A 123 3.13 2.51 -5.26
CA THR A 123 4.08 1.93 -6.23
C THR A 123 3.54 0.78 -7.05
N LEU A 124 2.48 0.14 -6.56
CA LEU A 124 1.69 -0.80 -7.34
C LEU A 124 0.29 -0.21 -7.52
N PRO A 125 -0.28 -0.29 -8.73
CA PRO A 125 -1.69 0.02 -8.94
C PRO A 125 -2.56 -1.04 -8.27
N ILE A 126 -3.88 -0.82 -8.26
CA ILE A 126 -4.80 -1.87 -7.81
C ILE A 126 -4.66 -3.14 -8.68
N PRO A 127 -4.90 -4.35 -8.10
CA PRO A 127 -4.75 -5.60 -8.84
C PRO A 127 -5.65 -5.68 -10.09
N ILE A 128 -5.06 -6.19 -11.19
CA ILE A 128 -5.80 -6.55 -12.41
C ILE A 128 -6.59 -7.84 -12.22
N ASP A 129 -6.07 -8.79 -11.43
CA ASP A 129 -6.85 -9.97 -11.06
C ASP A 129 -7.99 -9.53 -10.13
N PHE A 130 -9.22 -9.64 -10.65
CA PHE A 130 -10.42 -9.22 -9.95
C PHE A 130 -10.61 -9.97 -8.62
N LYS A 131 -10.15 -11.21 -8.51
CA LYS A 131 -10.22 -11.97 -7.26
C LYS A 131 -9.35 -11.35 -6.18
N GLU A 132 -8.18 -10.81 -6.56
CA GLU A 132 -7.29 -10.10 -5.64
C GLU A 132 -7.88 -8.77 -5.19
N LEU A 133 -8.46 -8.02 -6.13
CA LEU A 133 -9.18 -6.79 -5.81
C LEU A 133 -10.42 -7.04 -4.93
N ALA A 134 -11.17 -8.11 -5.21
CA ALA A 134 -12.34 -8.49 -4.42
C ALA A 134 -11.99 -8.88 -2.98
N MET A 135 -10.79 -9.43 -2.72
CA MET A 135 -10.32 -9.64 -1.35
C MET A 135 -10.12 -8.33 -0.60
N ILE A 136 -9.54 -7.31 -1.26
CA ILE A 136 -9.40 -5.95 -0.68
C ILE A 136 -10.78 -5.37 -0.39
N ALA A 137 -11.68 -5.44 -1.36
CA ALA A 137 -13.07 -5.00 -1.22
C ALA A 137 -13.78 -5.66 -0.04
N GLN A 138 -13.60 -6.96 0.13
CA GLN A 138 -14.22 -7.72 1.22
C GLN A 138 -13.70 -7.27 2.59
N VAL A 139 -12.38 -7.03 2.73
CA VAL A 139 -11.80 -6.54 3.99
C VAL A 139 -12.31 -5.13 4.33
N LEU A 140 -12.49 -4.29 3.30
CA LEU A 140 -13.01 -2.94 3.45
C LEU A 140 -14.55 -2.87 3.47
N ASP A 141 -15.25 -3.99 3.29
CA ASP A 141 -16.72 -4.07 3.19
C ASP A 141 -17.28 -3.07 2.15
N LEU A 142 -16.73 -3.16 0.93
CA LEU A 142 -17.08 -2.33 -0.22
C LEU A 142 -18.10 -3.03 -1.13
N ASN A 143 -18.97 -2.24 -1.75
CA ASN A 143 -19.94 -2.76 -2.72
C ASN A 143 -19.21 -3.28 -3.98
N LYS A 144 -19.72 -4.38 -4.52
CA LYS A 144 -19.21 -5.02 -5.74
C LYS A 144 -19.29 -4.09 -6.95
N ASP A 145 -20.36 -3.29 -7.07
CA ASP A 145 -20.50 -2.37 -8.21
C ASP A 145 -19.43 -1.26 -8.22
N ASP A 146 -19.08 -0.74 -7.04
CA ASP A 146 -18.04 0.29 -6.91
C ASP A 146 -16.67 -0.29 -7.31
N ILE A 147 -16.39 -1.50 -6.83
CA ILE A 147 -15.14 -2.21 -7.10
C ILE A 147 -15.04 -2.64 -8.55
N TYR A 148 -16.14 -3.08 -9.15
CA TYR A 148 -16.18 -3.39 -10.57
C TYR A 148 -15.87 -2.17 -11.42
N SER A 149 -16.43 -1.00 -11.07
CA SER A 149 -16.17 0.25 -11.79
C SER A 149 -14.70 0.69 -11.70
N MET A 150 -14.07 0.53 -10.53
CA MET A 150 -12.63 0.78 -10.35
C MET A 150 -11.78 -0.18 -11.20
N TRP A 151 -12.13 -1.46 -11.17
CA TRP A 151 -11.45 -2.48 -11.97
C TRP A 151 -11.59 -2.22 -13.47
N GLU A 152 -12.79 -1.89 -13.95
CA GLU A 152 -13.05 -1.59 -15.35
C GLU A 152 -12.24 -0.38 -15.81
N LYS A 153 -12.18 0.70 -15.02
CA LYS A 153 -11.34 1.88 -15.30
C LYS A 153 -9.87 1.46 -15.43
N ARG A 154 -9.36 0.66 -14.48
CA ARG A 154 -7.98 0.16 -14.51
C ARG A 154 -7.70 -0.72 -15.73
N MET A 155 -8.61 -1.62 -16.08
CA MET A 155 -8.49 -2.48 -17.25
C MET A 155 -8.49 -1.68 -18.56
N LYS A 156 -9.37 -0.69 -18.68
CA LYS A 156 -9.38 0.22 -19.84
C LYS A 156 -8.06 0.97 -19.98
N GLN A 157 -7.52 1.51 -18.89
CA GLN A 157 -6.20 2.14 -18.89
C GLN A 157 -5.10 1.17 -19.35
N VAL A 158 -5.11 -0.07 -18.88
CA VAL A 158 -4.15 -1.09 -19.34
C VAL A 158 -4.29 -1.34 -20.83
N LEU A 159 -5.51 -1.50 -21.35
CA LEU A 159 -5.75 -1.69 -22.78
C LEU A 159 -5.26 -0.49 -23.61
N GLU A 160 -5.58 0.74 -23.19
CA GLU A 160 -5.13 1.98 -23.83
C GLU A 160 -3.60 2.10 -23.85
N MET A 161 -2.95 1.90 -22.69
CA MET A 161 -1.49 1.95 -22.56
C MET A 161 -0.79 0.90 -23.43
N ASN A 162 -1.46 -0.19 -23.76
CA ASN A 162 -0.95 -1.26 -24.62
C ASN A 162 -1.42 -1.13 -26.08
N GLY A 163 -1.91 0.03 -26.50
CA GLY A 163 -2.16 0.38 -27.91
C GLY A 163 -3.58 0.15 -28.40
N MET A 164 -4.52 -0.24 -27.53
CA MET A 164 -5.93 -0.34 -27.91
C MET A 164 -6.56 1.06 -27.95
N ASN A 165 -7.05 1.49 -29.11
CA ASN A 165 -7.90 2.67 -29.18
C ASN A 165 -9.32 2.32 -28.68
N ILE A 166 -9.58 2.56 -27.39
CA ILE A 166 -10.86 2.18 -26.77
C ILE A 166 -12.05 2.97 -27.31
N TYR A 167 -11.82 4.15 -27.89
CA TYR A 167 -12.87 4.97 -28.50
C TYR A 167 -13.30 4.38 -29.85
N SER A 168 -12.35 4.08 -30.73
CA SER A 168 -12.63 3.42 -32.02
C SER A 168 -13.19 2.01 -31.85
N ASN A 169 -12.84 1.34 -30.75
CA ASN A 169 -13.30 -0.02 -30.43
C ASN A 169 -14.40 -0.05 -29.35
N ALA A 170 -15.12 1.06 -29.13
CA ALA A 170 -16.05 1.19 -28.00
C ALA A 170 -17.08 0.06 -27.91
N ALA A 171 -17.64 -0.38 -29.04
CA ALA A 171 -18.60 -1.49 -29.06
C ALA A 171 -18.00 -2.81 -28.55
N LEU A 172 -16.77 -3.13 -28.96
CA LEU A 172 -16.04 -4.32 -28.50
C LEU A 172 -15.72 -4.19 -27.01
N VAL A 173 -15.15 -3.06 -26.61
CA VAL A 173 -14.75 -2.77 -25.22
C VAL A 173 -15.95 -2.87 -24.29
N ASN A 174 -17.06 -2.21 -24.62
CA ASN A 174 -18.28 -2.26 -23.82
C ASN A 174 -18.84 -3.68 -23.76
N SER A 175 -18.86 -4.42 -24.88
CA SER A 175 -19.32 -5.81 -24.88
C SER A 175 -18.46 -6.72 -23.98
N MET A 176 -17.14 -6.52 -23.98
CA MET A 176 -16.22 -7.26 -23.10
C MET A 176 -16.51 -6.98 -21.63
N PHE A 177 -16.71 -5.72 -21.25
CA PHE A 177 -16.97 -5.36 -19.85
C PHE A 177 -18.42 -5.68 -19.43
N ASP A 178 -19.41 -5.58 -20.30
CA ASP A 178 -20.77 -6.06 -20.01
C ASP A 178 -20.78 -7.58 -19.78
N CYS A 179 -19.96 -8.32 -20.53
CA CYS A 179 -19.75 -9.75 -20.30
C CYS A 179 -19.04 -9.97 -18.97
N ALA A 180 -17.90 -9.30 -18.74
CA ALA A 180 -17.14 -9.44 -17.50
C ALA A 180 -18.02 -9.16 -16.27
N LYS A 181 -18.81 -8.07 -16.24
CA LYS A 181 -19.71 -7.75 -15.12
C LYS A 181 -20.66 -8.89 -14.76
N LYS A 182 -21.13 -9.66 -15.76
CA LYS A 182 -22.02 -10.81 -15.54
C LYS A 182 -21.31 -12.03 -14.96
N TYR A 183 -20.05 -12.27 -15.33
CA TYR A 183 -19.35 -13.53 -15.05
C TYR A 183 -18.21 -13.43 -14.03
N ILE A 184 -17.62 -12.25 -13.82
CA ILE A 184 -16.39 -12.05 -13.03
C ILE A 184 -16.55 -12.39 -11.54
N HIS A 185 -17.79 -12.44 -11.07
CA HIS A 185 -18.16 -12.78 -9.69
C HIS A 185 -18.72 -14.19 -9.54
N LEU A 186 -18.93 -14.93 -10.64
CA LEU A 186 -19.48 -16.27 -10.57
C LEU A 186 -18.41 -17.23 -10.03
N LYS A 187 -18.80 -17.98 -9.00
CA LYS A 187 -17.97 -19.03 -8.40
C LYS A 187 -18.04 -20.30 -9.22
#